data_AF-A0A2M6YJY8-F1
#
_entry.id   AF-A0A2M6YJY8-F1
#
_cell.length_a   1.000
_cell.length_b   1.000
_cell.length_c   1.000
_cell.angle_alpha   90.00
_cell.angle_beta   90.00
_cell.angle_gamma   90.00
#
_symmetry.space_group_name_H-M   'P 1'
#
loop_
_entity.id
_entity.type
_entity.pdbx_description
1 polymer ?
#
loop_
_entity_poly.entity_id
_entity_poly.type
_entity_poly.pdbx_seq_one_letter_code
_entity_poly.pdbx_strand_id
1 'polypeptide(L)'
;MATYAVPFYRETHDGRKFQGVVTADVSLKWLADLVSSVKIYDTGYAFLLSANGVFITHPKQHLIMRESVFSLAESLGDQGLRRLGQTMLGGERGFARLPGLGTGVQSWMYYAPLPSSRWTLGVIFPERELFADIQHLSWMVAGIGAAGFVLLFLAIVLISGTITRPLRFLA
;
A
#
# COMPACT_ATOMS: atom_id res chain seq x y z
N MET A 1 0.69 24.48 -6.97
CA MET A 1 -0.08 24.28 -8.22
C MET A 1 0.79 23.56 -9.21
N ALA A 2 0.20 22.79 -10.13
CA ALA A 2 0.90 22.18 -11.25
C ALA A 2 0.30 22.72 -12.56
N THR A 3 1.14 23.29 -13.42
CA THR A 3 0.71 23.92 -14.68
C THR A 3 0.98 22.99 -15.85
N TYR A 4 -0.06 22.66 -16.62
CA TYR A 4 0.06 21.97 -17.90
C TYR A 4 0.04 23.02 -19.02
N ALA A 5 1.01 22.94 -19.94
CA ALA A 5 1.19 23.93 -20.99
C ALA A 5 1.30 23.25 -22.36
N VAL A 6 0.54 23.73 -23.33
CA VAL A 6 0.57 23.23 -24.71
C VAL A 6 0.75 24.42 -25.67
N PRO A 7 1.81 24.44 -26.50
CA PRO A 7 1.97 25.47 -27.52
C PRO A 7 0.97 25.25 -28.66
N PHE A 8 0.43 26.32 -29.21
CA PHE A 8 -0.39 26.26 -30.43
C PHE A 8 0.24 27.09 -31.56
N TYR A 9 0.03 26.58 -32.77
CA TYR A 9 0.65 27.07 -33.99
C TYR A 9 -0.45 27.40 -34.99
N ARG A 10 -0.20 28.40 -35.84
CA ARG A 10 -0.99 28.67 -37.02
C ARG A 10 -0.25 28.11 -38.23
N GLU A 11 -0.95 27.35 -39.06
CA GLU A 11 -0.44 26.95 -40.36
C GLU A 11 -0.40 28.17 -41.29
N THR A 12 0.76 28.42 -41.91
CA THR A 12 0.97 29.50 -42.87
C THR A 12 1.65 28.94 -44.12
N HIS A 13 1.67 29.71 -45.22
CA HIS A 13 2.33 29.29 -46.46
C HIS A 13 3.83 28.96 -46.27
N ASP A 14 4.49 29.60 -45.29
CA ASP A 14 5.90 29.37 -44.93
C ASP A 14 6.08 28.31 -43.82
N GLY A 15 5.02 27.60 -43.43
CA GLY A 15 5.02 26.54 -42.42
C GLY A 15 4.31 26.89 -41.11
N ARG A 16 4.59 26.13 -40.05
CA ARG A 16 3.97 26.30 -38.71
C ARG A 16 4.55 27.51 -37.98
N LYS A 17 3.74 28.56 -37.80
CA LYS A 17 4.11 29.75 -37.03
C LYS A 17 3.55 29.67 -35.61
N PHE A 18 4.43 29.70 -34.61
CA PHE A 18 4.04 29.76 -33.19
C PHE A 18 3.14 30.97 -32.91
N GLN A 19 2.05 30.77 -32.17
CA GLN A 19 1.07 31.81 -31.84
C GLN A 19 0.93 32.05 -30.34
N GLY A 20 1.24 31.06 -29.50
CA GLY A 20 1.13 31.18 -28.06
C GLY A 20 1.12 29.84 -27.34
N VAL A 21 0.82 29.89 -26.05
CA VAL A 21 0.73 28.72 -25.17
C VAL A 21 -0.60 28.77 -24.43
N VAL A 22 -1.33 27.66 -24.46
CA VAL A 22 -2.50 27.45 -23.60
C VAL A 22 -2.01 26.76 -22.34
N THR A 23 -2.40 27.29 -21.18
CA THR A 23 -2.04 26.71 -19.88
C THR A 23 -3.28 26.34 -19.09
N ALA A 24 -3.18 25.29 -18.27
CA ALA A 24 -4.18 24.86 -17.31
C ALA A 24 -3.51 24.57 -15.97
N ASP A 25 -3.99 25.23 -14.92
CA ASP A 25 -3.47 25.04 -13.56
C ASP A 25 -4.31 24.06 -12.76
N VAL A 26 -3.65 23.06 -12.20
CA VAL A 26 -4.25 22.12 -11.26
C VAL A 26 -3.81 22.49 -9.85
N SER A 27 -4.79 22.68 -8.96
CA SER A 27 -4.53 22.91 -7.55
C SER A 27 -3.95 21.64 -6.92
N LEU A 28 -2.74 21.75 -6.34
CA LEU A 28 -2.15 20.65 -5.58
C LEU A 28 -2.94 20.33 -4.31
N LYS A 29 -3.63 21.33 -3.75
CA LYS A 29 -4.51 21.13 -2.60
C LYS A 29 -5.68 20.22 -2.99
N TRP A 30 -6.38 20.54 -4.09
CA TRP A 30 -7.47 19.71 -4.58
C TRP A 30 -7.01 18.28 -4.88
N LEU A 31 -5.83 18.12 -5.48
CA LEU A 31 -5.25 16.82 -5.75
C LEU A 31 -4.89 16.06 -4.46
N ALA A 32 -4.30 16.75 -3.48
CA ALA A 32 -4.00 16.17 -2.18
C ALA A 32 -5.27 15.71 -1.47
N ASP A 33 -6.32 16.52 -1.47
CA ASP A 33 -7.61 16.20 -0.90
C ASP A 33 -8.22 14.97 -1.59
N LEU A 34 -8.19 14.92 -2.93
CA LEU A 34 -8.65 13.78 -3.73
C LEU A 34 -7.91 12.50 -3.37
N VAL A 35 -6.57 12.52 -3.33
CA VAL A 35 -5.77 11.33 -3.00
C VAL A 35 -5.97 10.91 -1.54
N SER A 36 -6.09 11.87 -0.62
CA SER A 36 -6.34 11.60 0.80
C SER A 36 -7.73 11.04 1.10
N SER A 37 -8.69 11.27 0.21
CA SER A 37 -10.05 10.72 0.33
C SER A 37 -10.09 9.20 0.10
N VAL A 38 -9.05 8.64 -0.53
CA VAL A 38 -8.90 7.20 -0.72
C VAL A 38 -8.52 6.56 0.61
N LYS A 39 -9.50 5.96 1.28
CA LYS A 39 -9.28 5.18 2.50
C LYS A 39 -8.70 3.82 2.16
N ILE A 40 -7.53 3.52 2.73
CA ILE A 40 -6.86 2.22 2.59
C ILE A 40 -6.74 1.64 3.99
N TYR A 41 -7.58 0.64 4.29
CA TYR A 41 -7.71 0.11 5.65
C TYR A 41 -7.90 1.24 6.69
N ASP A 42 -7.34 1.10 7.89
CA ASP A 42 -7.48 2.08 8.98
C ASP A 42 -6.31 3.07 8.99
N THR A 43 -5.07 2.60 8.81
CA THR A 43 -3.87 3.45 8.85
C THR A 43 -3.08 3.49 7.55
N GLY A 44 -3.56 2.82 6.50
CA GLY A 44 -2.99 2.92 5.16
C GLY A 44 -3.31 4.25 4.48
N TYR A 45 -2.49 4.61 3.50
CA TYR A 45 -2.62 5.88 2.79
C TYR A 45 -1.95 5.86 1.42
N ALA A 46 -2.38 6.76 0.55
CA ALA A 46 -1.75 7.02 -0.74
C ALA A 46 -0.97 8.33 -0.73
N PHE A 47 0.07 8.41 -1.55
CA PHE A 47 0.89 9.59 -1.76
C PHE A 47 1.36 9.67 -3.21
N LEU A 48 1.63 10.88 -3.69
CA LEU A 48 2.16 11.13 -5.03
C LEU A 48 3.59 11.67 -4.93
N LEU A 49 4.47 11.14 -5.77
CA LEU A 49 5.81 11.65 -6.00
C LEU A 49 5.88 12.35 -7.35
N SER A 50 6.57 13.47 -7.41
CA SER A 50 6.92 14.12 -8.67
C SER A 50 8.02 13.35 -9.40
N ALA A 51 8.30 13.75 -10.65
CA ALA A 51 9.36 13.15 -11.48
C ALA A 51 10.78 13.30 -10.90
N ASN A 52 10.98 14.18 -9.91
CA ASN A 52 12.23 14.34 -9.16
C ASN A 52 12.16 13.74 -7.74
N GLY A 53 11.12 12.99 -7.42
CA GLY A 53 10.98 12.28 -6.14
C GLY A 53 10.50 13.14 -4.96
N VAL A 54 10.00 14.35 -5.22
CA VAL A 54 9.42 15.24 -4.20
C VAL A 54 8.00 14.81 -3.89
N PHE A 55 7.61 14.83 -2.61
CA PHE A 55 6.23 14.52 -2.22
C PHE A 55 5.27 15.61 -2.68
N ILE A 56 4.33 15.26 -3.56
CA ILE A 56 3.25 16.14 -4.02
C ILE A 56 2.05 16.06 -3.06
N THR A 57 1.76 14.86 -2.59
CA THR A 57 0.72 14.60 -1.60
C THR A 57 1.29 13.65 -0.56
N HIS A 58 0.93 13.84 0.71
CA HIS A 58 1.34 12.96 1.81
C HIS A 58 0.46 13.24 3.04
N PRO A 59 0.09 12.26 3.89
CA PRO A 59 -0.67 12.52 5.12
C PRO A 59 0.02 13.54 6.05
N LYS A 60 1.34 13.43 6.16
CA LYS A 60 2.19 14.42 6.84
C LYS A 60 2.40 15.65 5.95
N GLN A 61 1.65 16.71 6.21
CA GLN A 61 1.68 17.95 5.43
C GLN A 61 3.07 18.61 5.36
N HIS A 62 3.92 18.44 6.37
CA HIS A 62 5.27 19.02 6.38
C HIS A 62 6.22 18.39 5.35
N LEU A 63 5.89 17.23 4.78
CA LEU A 63 6.68 16.60 3.72
C LEU A 63 6.32 17.14 2.33
N ILE A 64 5.09 17.63 2.16
CA ILE A 64 4.57 18.07 0.87
C ILE A 64 5.40 19.25 0.35
N MET A 65 5.97 19.10 -0.85
CA MET A 65 6.80 20.07 -1.56
C MET A 65 8.05 20.53 -0.81
N ARG A 66 8.43 19.83 0.27
CA ARG A 66 9.59 20.17 1.12
C ARG A 66 10.61 19.05 1.16
N GLU A 67 10.12 17.82 1.22
CA GLU A 67 10.96 16.63 1.30
C GLU A 67 10.82 15.78 0.03
N SER A 68 11.86 15.00 -0.24
CA SER A 68 11.88 13.98 -1.27
C SER A 68 12.00 12.61 -0.65
N VAL A 69 11.66 11.57 -1.42
CA VAL A 69 11.91 10.19 -1.00
C VAL A 69 13.39 9.93 -0.70
N PHE A 70 14.29 10.65 -1.37
CA PHE A 70 15.74 10.53 -1.17
C PHE A 70 16.23 11.21 0.10
N SER A 71 15.76 12.43 0.39
CA SER A 71 16.11 13.13 1.63
C SER A 71 15.54 12.39 2.84
N LEU A 72 14.32 11.83 2.72
CA LEU A 72 13.75 10.97 3.74
C LEU A 72 14.59 9.69 3.94
N ALA A 73 15.01 9.03 2.86
CA ALA A 73 15.89 7.86 2.92
C ALA A 73 17.24 8.17 3.60
N GLU A 74 17.84 9.33 3.30
CA GLU A 74 19.07 9.78 3.95
C GLU A 74 18.85 10.05 5.44
N SER A 75 17.78 10.74 5.81
CA SER A 75 17.45 11.04 7.21
C SER A 75 17.23 9.78 8.06
N LEU A 76 16.70 8.71 7.45
CA LEU A 76 16.45 7.42 8.08
C LEU A 76 17.65 6.45 7.96
N GLY A 77 18.68 6.79 7.17
CA GLY A 77 19.77 5.88 6.84
C GLY A 77 19.33 4.62 6.07
N ASP A 78 18.19 4.68 5.38
CA ASP A 78 17.58 3.52 4.73
C ASP A 78 17.98 3.42 3.25
N GLN A 79 18.98 2.58 2.97
CA GLN A 79 19.41 2.30 1.60
C GLN A 79 18.34 1.59 0.76
N GLY A 80 17.45 0.82 1.38
CA GLY A 80 16.32 0.16 0.72
C GLY A 80 15.33 1.17 0.19
N LEU A 81 14.96 2.17 1.01
CA LEU A 81 14.09 3.26 0.60
C LEU A 81 14.71 4.09 -0.54
N ARG A 82 16.03 4.33 -0.50
CA ARG A 82 16.73 5.03 -1.59
C ARG A 82 16.64 4.27 -2.91
N ARG A 83 16.90 2.96 -2.91
CA ARG A 83 16.77 2.10 -4.10
C ARG A 83 15.34 2.07 -4.61
N LEU A 84 14.37 1.94 -3.71
CA LEU A 84 12.96 1.97 -4.06
C LEU A 84 12.58 3.30 -4.72
N GLY A 85 13.08 4.43 -4.19
CA GLY A 85 12.93 5.75 -4.82
C GLY A 85 13.44 5.80 -6.25
N GLN A 86 14.59 5.18 -6.53
CA GLN A 86 15.15 5.08 -7.88
C GLN A 86 14.25 4.24 -8.81
N THR A 87 13.79 3.08 -8.34
CA THR A 87 12.87 2.19 -9.08
C THR A 87 11.54 2.90 -9.39
N MET A 88 10.97 3.60 -8.40
CA MET A 88 9.73 4.37 -8.55
C MET A 88 9.85 5.49 -9.59
N LEU A 89 10.99 6.17 -9.65
CA LEU A 89 11.26 7.23 -10.61
C LEU A 89 11.70 6.71 -11.98
N GLY A 90 12.20 5.47 -12.03
CA GLY A 90 12.50 4.76 -13.27
C GLY A 90 11.25 4.38 -14.08
N GLY A 91 10.04 4.62 -13.55
CA GLY A 91 8.78 4.29 -14.21
C GLY A 91 8.40 2.81 -14.07
N GLU A 92 8.99 2.11 -13.10
CA GLU A 92 8.59 0.75 -12.78
C GLU A 92 7.33 0.74 -11.92
N ARG A 93 6.61 -0.39 -11.95
CA ARG A 93 5.46 -0.66 -11.09
C ARG A 93 5.71 -1.93 -10.30
N GLY A 94 5.31 -1.97 -9.04
CA GLY A 94 5.57 -3.16 -8.23
C GLY A 94 5.12 -3.05 -6.79
N PHE A 95 5.43 -4.11 -6.05
CA PHE A 95 5.23 -4.19 -4.61
C PHE A 95 6.60 -4.20 -3.92
N ALA A 96 6.69 -3.47 -2.82
CA ALA A 96 7.87 -3.45 -1.96
C ALA A 96 7.45 -3.57 -0.50
N ARG A 97 8.23 -4.31 0.28
CA ARG A 97 8.08 -4.36 1.73
C ARG A 97 8.89 -3.24 2.35
N LEU A 98 8.28 -2.49 3.26
CA LEU A 98 8.91 -1.38 3.96
C LEU A 98 9.03 -1.71 5.44
N PRO A 99 10.25 -1.79 5.97
CA PRO A 99 10.47 -1.94 7.39
C PRO A 99 10.18 -0.61 8.09
N GLY A 100 8.89 -0.31 8.33
CA GLY A 100 8.41 0.79 9.17
C GLY A 100 9.06 2.15 8.88
N LEU A 101 8.54 2.87 7.89
CA LEU A 101 8.90 4.26 7.48
C LEU A 101 8.79 5.28 8.65
N GLY A 102 9.64 5.19 9.66
CA GLY A 102 9.61 6.01 10.87
C GLY A 102 8.44 5.74 11.83
N THR A 103 7.46 4.90 11.47
CA THR A 103 6.31 4.53 12.30
C THR A 103 6.50 3.22 13.07
N GLY A 104 7.56 2.47 12.77
CA GLY A 104 7.85 1.16 13.39
C GLY A 104 6.89 0.03 13.00
N VAL A 105 5.89 0.30 12.15
CA VAL A 105 4.92 -0.70 11.68
C VAL A 105 5.35 -1.23 10.31
N GLN A 106 5.61 -2.53 10.22
CA GLN A 106 5.89 -3.16 8.94
C GLN A 106 4.71 -2.96 7.99
N SER A 107 5.03 -2.49 6.79
CA SER A 107 4.03 -2.10 5.80
C SER A 107 4.44 -2.57 4.43
N TRP A 108 3.47 -2.87 3.59
CA TRP A 108 3.65 -3.09 2.17
C TRP A 108 3.38 -1.79 1.42
N MET A 109 4.10 -1.57 0.32
CA MET A 109 3.85 -0.47 -0.58
C MET A 109 3.65 -1.00 -1.98
N TYR A 110 2.58 -0.55 -2.63
CA TYR A 110 2.42 -0.65 -4.07
C TYR A 110 2.78 0.68 -4.71
N TYR A 111 3.50 0.66 -5.82
CA TYR A 111 3.82 1.86 -6.57
C TYR A 111 3.55 1.69 -8.06
N ALA A 112 3.06 2.74 -8.71
CA ALA A 112 2.80 2.77 -10.14
C ALA A 112 3.02 4.18 -10.72
N PRO A 113 3.63 4.31 -11.92
CA PRO A 113 3.81 5.59 -12.57
C PRO A 113 2.51 6.08 -13.22
N LEU A 114 2.31 7.40 -13.23
CA LEU A 114 1.30 8.10 -14.02
C LEU A 114 1.93 8.56 -15.35
N PRO A 115 1.53 7.98 -16.50
CA PRO A 115 2.17 8.26 -17.78
C PRO A 115 2.10 9.72 -18.22
N SER A 116 1.03 10.44 -17.86
CA SER A 116 0.77 11.80 -18.30
C SER A 116 1.67 12.86 -17.65
N SER A 117 2.21 12.59 -16.45
CA SER A 117 2.92 13.58 -15.64
C SER A 117 4.30 13.13 -15.17
N ARG A 118 4.69 11.87 -15.44
CA ARG A 118 5.88 11.22 -14.85
C ARG A 118 5.89 11.27 -13.32
N TRP A 119 4.70 11.36 -12.72
CA TRP A 119 4.54 11.23 -11.28
C TRP A 119 4.38 9.76 -10.93
N THR A 120 4.65 9.40 -9.68
CA THR A 120 4.47 8.03 -9.20
C THR A 120 3.49 8.03 -8.04
N LEU A 121 2.44 7.20 -8.14
CA LEU A 121 1.51 6.94 -7.05
C LEU A 121 2.08 5.83 -6.19
N GLY A 122 2.27 6.11 -4.91
CA GLY A 122 2.57 5.13 -3.89
C GLY A 122 1.36 4.90 -2.99
N VAL A 123 1.11 3.65 -2.63
CA VAL A 123 0.00 3.22 -1.78
C VAL A 123 0.58 2.34 -0.68
N ILE A 124 0.38 2.71 0.58
CA ILE A 124 0.92 2.01 1.75
C ILE A 124 -0.20 1.22 2.43
N PHE A 125 0.08 -0.06 2.68
CA PHE A 125 -0.79 -1.03 3.33
C PHE A 125 -0.10 -1.52 4.62
N PRO A 126 -0.64 -1.24 5.81
CA PRO A 126 -0.11 -1.77 7.07
C PRO A 126 -0.22 -3.30 7.09
N GLU A 127 0.88 -4.01 7.35
CA GLU A 127 0.90 -5.48 7.29
C GLU A 127 -0.07 -6.10 8.31
N ARG A 128 -0.16 -5.52 9.50
CA ARG A 128 -1.07 -5.99 10.56
C ARG A 128 -2.53 -5.90 10.17
N GLU A 129 -2.93 -4.86 9.45
CA GLU A 129 -4.31 -4.66 9.00
C GLU A 129 -4.64 -5.58 7.83
N LEU A 130 -3.70 -5.75 6.89
CA LEU A 130 -3.83 -6.69 5.78
C LEU A 130 -4.07 -8.13 6.26
N PHE A 131 -3.40 -8.54 7.35
CA PHE A 131 -3.51 -9.89 7.91
C PHE A 131 -4.52 -10.02 9.06
N ALA A 132 -5.14 -8.93 9.53
CA ALA A 132 -6.08 -8.97 10.66
C ALA A 132 -7.26 -9.90 10.37
N ASP A 133 -7.85 -9.78 9.17
CA ASP A 133 -8.97 -10.60 8.74
C ASP A 133 -8.57 -12.10 8.67
N ILE A 134 -7.37 -12.38 8.17
CA ILE A 134 -6.82 -13.75 8.06
C ILE A 134 -6.60 -14.34 9.46
N GLN A 135 -6.15 -13.53 10.42
CA GLN A 135 -5.96 -13.98 11.80
C GLN A 135 -7.30 -14.33 12.46
N HIS A 136 -8.35 -13.55 12.23
CA HIS A 136 -9.70 -13.85 12.72
C HIS A 136 -10.25 -15.15 12.14
N LEU A 137 -10.12 -15.35 10.83
CA LEU A 137 -10.47 -16.61 10.15
C LEU A 137 -9.68 -17.79 10.73
N SER A 138 -8.38 -17.63 10.96
CA SER A 138 -7.52 -18.69 11.52
C SER A 138 -7.98 -19.11 12.91
N TRP A 139 -8.33 -18.16 13.79
CA TRP A 139 -8.87 -18.46 15.11
C TRP A 139 -10.23 -19.16 15.06
N MET A 140 -11.08 -18.76 14.11
CA MET A 140 -12.39 -19.41 13.91
C MET A 140 -12.21 -20.87 13.47
N VAL A 141 -11.36 -21.12 12.48
CA VAL A 141 -11.03 -22.48 12.01
C VAL A 141 -10.38 -23.31 13.12
N ALA A 142 -9.46 -22.72 13.89
CA ALA A 142 -8.85 -23.39 15.04
C ALA A 142 -9.89 -23.77 16.11
N GLY A 143 -10.87 -22.90 16.37
CA GLY A 143 -11.98 -23.17 17.29
C GLY A 143 -12.87 -24.33 16.82
N ILE A 144 -13.24 -24.36 15.54
CA ILE A 144 -14.00 -25.46 14.92
C ILE A 144 -13.20 -26.76 15.01
N GLY A 145 -11.90 -26.73 14.70
CA GLY A 145 -11.01 -27.87 14.81
C GLY A 145 -10.91 -28.40 16.24
N ALA A 146 -10.71 -27.52 17.22
CA ALA A 146 -10.64 -27.88 18.64
C ALA A 146 -11.95 -28.51 19.13
N ALA A 147 -13.11 -27.95 18.77
CA ALA A 147 -14.41 -28.53 19.10
C ALA A 147 -14.58 -29.92 18.46
N GLY A 148 -14.15 -30.09 17.21
CA GLY A 148 -14.12 -31.38 16.52
C GLY A 148 -13.26 -32.42 17.25
N PHE A 149 -12.04 -32.04 17.67
CA PHE A 149 -11.16 -32.92 18.44
C PHE A 149 -11.76 -33.33 19.79
N VAL A 150 -12.40 -32.41 20.51
CA VAL A 150 -13.07 -32.71 21.78
C VAL A 150 -14.21 -33.69 21.59
N LEU A 151 -15.04 -33.52 20.56
CA LEU A 151 -16.12 -34.45 20.22
C LEU A 151 -15.59 -35.84 19.87
N LEU A 152 -14.52 -35.91 19.08
CA LEU A 152 -13.90 -37.16 18.65
C LEU A 152 -13.28 -37.90 19.86
N PHE A 153 -12.62 -37.17 20.76
CA PHE A 153 -12.10 -37.70 22.02
C PHE A 153 -13.21 -38.26 22.92
N LEU A 154 -14.31 -37.51 23.09
CA LEU A 154 -15.49 -37.97 23.84
C LEU A 154 -16.09 -39.24 23.23
N ALA A 155 -16.23 -39.30 21.92
CA ALA A 155 -16.73 -40.49 21.23
C ALA A 155 -15.82 -41.71 21.47
N ILE A 156 -14.50 -41.54 21.40
CA ILE A 156 -13.53 -42.61 21.68
C ILE A 156 -13.67 -43.12 23.11
N VAL A 157 -13.76 -42.24 24.10
CA VAL A 157 -13.89 -42.62 25.52
C VAL A 157 -15.20 -43.36 25.79
N LEU A 158 -16.32 -42.91 25.20
CA LEU A 158 -17.62 -43.56 25.35
C LEU A 158 -17.63 -44.97 24.71
N ILE A 159 -17.10 -45.09 23.49
CA ILE A 159 -17.02 -46.38 22.78
C ILE A 159 -16.08 -47.33 23.52
N SER A 160 -14.89 -46.87 23.89
CA SER A 160 -13.91 -47.66 24.65
C SER A 160 -14.50 -48.13 25.98
N GLY A 161 -15.17 -47.26 26.73
CA GLY A 161 -15.84 -47.61 27.99
C GLY A 161 -16.96 -48.65 27.82
N THR A 162 -17.67 -48.63 26.70
CA THR A 162 -18.77 -49.58 26.40
C THR A 162 -18.23 -50.96 26.01
N ILE A 163 -17.16 -51.01 25.21
CA ILE A 163 -16.55 -52.27 24.75
C ILE A 163 -15.71 -52.94 25.84
N THR A 164 -15.08 -52.17 26.72
CA THR A 164 -14.18 -52.71 27.77
C THR A 164 -14.96 -53.12 29.04
N ARG A 165 -16.19 -52.63 29.23
CA ARG A 165 -17.05 -52.96 30.37
C ARG A 165 -17.39 -54.46 30.51
N PRO A 166 -17.76 -55.20 29.45
CA PRO A 166 -18.09 -56.64 29.54
C PRO A 166 -16.89 -57.51 29.91
N LEU A 167 -15.67 -57.13 29.51
CA LEU A 167 -14.45 -57.87 29.81
C LEU A 167 -14.09 -57.83 31.30
N ARG A 168 -14.54 -56.79 32.01
CA ARG A 168 -14.31 -56.63 33.46
C ARG A 168 -15.25 -57.47 34.32
N PHE A 169 -16.27 -58.09 33.72
CA PHE A 169 -17.23 -58.97 34.40
C PHE A 169 -16.85 -60.45 34.29
N LEU A 170 -15.79 -60.77 33.54
CA LEU A 170 -15.28 -62.13 33.30
C LEU A 170 -13.95 -62.43 34.03
N ALA A 171 -13.47 -61.52 34.87
CA ALA A 171 -12.32 -61.69 35.77
C ALA A 171 -12.80 -61.56 37.23
#